data_AF-A0A7R9P3X4-F1
#
_entry.id   AF-A0A7R9P3X4-F1
#
_cell.length_a   1.000
_cell.length_b   1.000
_cell.length_c   1.000
_cell.angle_alpha   90.00
_cell.angle_beta   90.00
_cell.angle_gamma   90.00
#
_symmetry.space_group_name_H-M   'P 1'
#
loop_
_entity.id
_entity.type
_entity.pdbx_description
1 polymer ?
#
loop_
_entity_poly.entity_id
_entity_poly.type
_entity_poly.pdbx_seq_one_letter_code
_entity_poly.pdbx_strand_id
1 'polypeptide(L)'
;MLVIENFLSEDEELSLFKEVEPYMDKLHYEFDHWDDAIHGFRETERLKWNENNMKILKRVRKVAFPSGASQLSLVHVLDLAEKGFIKPHVDSVRVSIILIHKICPGISWQK
;
A
#
# COMPACT_ATOMS: atom_id res chain seq x y z
N MET A 1 -9.03 -6.84 -16.14
CA MET A 1 -8.06 -6.89 -15.02
C MET A 1 -6.67 -7.00 -15.62
N LEU A 2 -5.75 -6.11 -15.26
CA LEU A 2 -4.36 -6.11 -15.71
C LEU A 2 -3.48 -6.42 -14.49
N VAL A 3 -2.57 -7.40 -14.61
CA VAL A 3 -1.58 -7.75 -13.59
C VAL A 3 -0.21 -7.68 -14.22
N ILE A 4 0.72 -6.98 -13.58
CA ILE A 4 2.11 -6.88 -14.02
C ILE A 4 2.97 -7.49 -12.93
N GLU A 5 3.45 -8.70 -13.19
CA GLU A 5 4.32 -9.42 -12.27
C GLU A 5 5.67 -8.73 -12.13
N ASN A 6 6.24 -8.78 -10.92
CA ASN A 6 7.57 -8.25 -10.62
C ASN A 6 7.77 -6.78 -11.06
N PHE A 7 6.71 -5.97 -10.93
CA PHE A 7 6.76 -4.56 -11.30
C PHE A 7 7.76 -3.77 -10.43
N LEU A 8 7.88 -4.16 -9.16
CA LEU A 8 8.86 -3.65 -8.21
C LEU A 8 10.01 -4.65 -8.07
N SER A 9 11.22 -4.15 -7.87
CA SER A 9 12.32 -4.97 -7.37
C SER A 9 12.28 -5.09 -5.85
N GLU A 10 12.99 -6.07 -5.29
CA GLU A 10 13.12 -6.24 -3.84
C GLU A 10 13.63 -4.96 -3.13
N ASP A 11 14.58 -4.24 -3.75
CA ASP A 11 15.08 -2.97 -3.24
C ASP A 11 14.02 -1.87 -3.22
N GLU A 12 13.15 -1.84 -4.24
CA GLU A 12 12.04 -0.90 -4.36
C GLU A 12 10.95 -1.18 -3.31
N GLU A 13 10.62 -2.46 -3.12
CA GLU A 13 9.72 -2.91 -2.05
C GLU A 13 10.27 -2.56 -0.67
N LEU A 14 11.54 -2.84 -0.41
CA LEU A 14 12.19 -2.53 0.86
C LEU A 14 12.27 -1.02 1.13
N SER A 15 12.50 -0.21 0.09
CA SER A 15 12.51 1.26 0.19
C SER A 15 11.13 1.81 0.56
N LEU A 16 10.05 1.28 -0.04
CA LEU A 16 8.67 1.65 0.33
C LEU A 16 8.38 1.25 1.79
N PHE A 17 8.71 0.01 2.15
CA PHE A 17 8.50 -0.53 3.50
C PHE A 17 9.20 0.31 4.57
N LYS A 18 10.51 0.56 4.43
CA LYS A 18 11.29 1.35 5.40
C LYS A 18 10.78 2.77 5.58
N GLU A 19 10.17 3.37 4.57
CA GLU A 19 9.61 4.72 4.68
C GLU A 19 8.28 4.72 5.44
N VAL A 20 7.44 3.70 5.28
CA VAL A 20 6.11 3.65 5.91
C VAL A 20 6.12 3.04 7.30
N GLU A 21 6.95 2.03 7.54
CA GLU A 21 6.98 1.22 8.77
C GLU A 21 7.01 2.06 10.06
N PRO A 22 7.87 3.10 10.19
CA PRO A 22 7.95 3.89 11.42
C PRO A 22 6.66 4.63 11.80
N TYR A 23 5.77 4.85 10.82
CA TYR A 23 4.46 5.46 11.03
C TYR A 23 3.40 4.40 11.29
N MET A 24 3.41 3.32 10.49
CA MET A 24 2.46 2.22 10.62
C MET A 24 2.57 1.54 11.98
N ASP A 25 3.78 1.36 12.50
CA ASP A 25 4.04 0.72 13.81
C ASP A 25 3.49 1.46 15.02
N LYS A 26 3.07 2.72 14.83
CA LYS A 26 2.40 3.50 15.88
C LYS A 26 0.88 3.37 15.84
N LEU A 27 0.34 2.81 14.76
CA LEU A 27 -1.10 2.63 14.58
C LEU A 27 -1.53 1.28 15.16
N HIS A 28 -2.71 1.28 15.77
CA HIS A 28 -3.36 0.06 16.23
C HIS A 28 -4.13 -0.59 15.07
N TYR A 29 -4.22 -1.91 15.09
CA TYR A 29 -5.11 -2.61 14.19
C TYR A 29 -6.57 -2.36 14.56
N GLU A 30 -7.36 -2.03 13.56
CA GLU A 30 -8.79 -1.80 13.62
C GLU A 30 -9.53 -3.07 13.14
N PHE A 31 -10.58 -3.42 13.86
CA PHE A 31 -11.40 -4.62 13.61
C PHE A 31 -12.88 -4.29 13.40
N ASP A 32 -13.31 -3.08 13.75
CA ASP A 32 -14.68 -2.62 13.59
C ASP A 32 -14.68 -1.39 12.69
N HIS A 33 -15.17 -1.54 11.45
CA HIS A 33 -15.38 -0.43 10.51
C HIS A 33 -16.84 -0.37 10.09
N TRP A 34 -17.36 0.84 9.83
CA TRP A 34 -18.79 1.08 9.63
C TRP A 34 -19.39 0.39 8.39
N ASP A 35 -18.57 0.12 7.37
CA ASP A 35 -18.95 -0.61 6.15
C ASP A 35 -18.56 -2.09 6.19
N ASP A 36 -17.89 -2.52 7.27
CA ASP A 36 -17.51 -3.91 7.54
C ASP A 36 -16.63 -4.54 6.42
N ALA A 37 -16.02 -3.71 5.55
CA ALA A 37 -15.32 -4.16 4.35
C ALA A 37 -13.90 -4.69 4.62
N ILE A 38 -13.19 -4.12 5.60
CA ILE A 38 -11.81 -4.49 5.94
C ILE A 38 -11.73 -4.81 7.43
N HIS A 39 -11.05 -5.91 7.76
CA HIS A 39 -10.90 -6.43 9.12
C HIS A 39 -9.44 -6.64 9.46
N GLY A 40 -9.04 -6.24 10.67
CA GLY A 40 -7.68 -6.43 11.16
C GLY A 40 -6.67 -5.64 10.33
N PHE A 41 -6.91 -4.35 10.17
CA PHE A 41 -6.09 -3.47 9.33
C PHE A 41 -5.60 -2.24 10.09
N ARG A 42 -4.55 -1.62 9.60
CA ARG A 42 -4.16 -0.26 9.98
C ARG A 42 -3.85 0.50 8.71
N GLU A 43 -4.19 1.77 8.66
CA GLU A 43 -4.06 2.54 7.44
C GLU A 43 -3.65 3.99 7.66
N THR A 44 -3.06 4.59 6.63
CA THR A 44 -2.69 6.00 6.63
C THR A 44 -2.66 6.54 5.21
N GLU A 45 -2.88 7.84 5.06
CA GLU A 45 -2.73 8.55 3.79
C GLU A 45 -1.46 9.40 3.81
N ARG A 46 -0.64 9.31 2.76
CA ARG A 46 0.63 10.03 2.66
C ARG A 46 0.75 10.83 1.39
N LEU A 47 1.06 12.12 1.55
CA LEU A 47 1.36 13.03 0.44
C LEU A 47 2.84 13.03 0.06
N LYS A 48 3.73 12.97 1.07
CA LYS A 48 5.18 13.14 0.88
C LYS A 48 5.88 11.80 0.95
N TRP A 49 6.72 11.56 -0.04
CA TRP A 49 7.56 10.39 -0.18
C TRP A 49 8.99 10.81 -0.49
N ASN A 50 9.96 9.97 -0.14
CA ASN A 50 11.35 10.21 -0.51
C ASN A 50 11.54 10.16 -2.05
N GLU A 51 12.68 10.64 -2.53
CA GLU A 51 12.92 10.75 -3.98
C GLU A 51 12.89 9.41 -4.72
N ASN A 52 13.34 8.33 -4.09
CA ASN A 52 13.34 6.99 -4.68
C ASN A 52 11.90 6.47 -4.80
N ASN A 53 11.12 6.56 -3.72
CA ASN A 53 9.74 6.12 -3.69
C ASN A 53 8.84 6.98 -4.58
N MET A 54 9.12 8.28 -4.72
CA MET A 54 8.44 9.13 -5.69
C MET A 54 8.65 8.67 -7.14
N LYS A 55 9.82 8.12 -7.50
CA LYS A 55 10.05 7.55 -8.85
C LYS A 55 9.20 6.30 -9.07
N ILE A 56 9.09 5.45 -8.05
CA ILE A 56 8.22 4.26 -8.06
C ILE A 56 6.76 4.68 -8.27
N LEU A 57 6.25 5.60 -7.45
CA LEU A 57 4.87 6.10 -7.54
C LEU A 57 4.56 6.70 -8.91
N LYS A 58 5.50 7.44 -9.50
CA LYS A 58 5.37 7.98 -10.86
C LYS A 58 5.29 6.86 -11.92
N ARG A 59 6.08 5.79 -11.78
CA ARG A 59 6.00 4.62 -12.66
C ARG A 59 4.64 3.93 -12.54
N VAL A 60 4.17 3.68 -11.33
CA VAL A 60 2.83 3.10 -11.08
C VAL A 60 1.76 3.96 -11.76
N ARG A 61 1.79 5.28 -11.52
CA ARG A 61 0.83 6.23 -12.09
C ARG A 61 0.80 6.22 -13.62
N LYS A 62 1.97 6.14 -14.26
CA LYS A 62 2.08 6.12 -15.73
C LYS A 62 1.45 4.87 -16.35
N VAL A 63 1.46 3.76 -15.63
CA VAL A 63 0.93 2.47 -16.10
C VAL A 63 -0.54 2.29 -15.73
N ALA A 64 -0.93 2.75 -14.54
CA ALA A 64 -2.29 2.57 -14.03
C ALA A 64 -3.29 3.59 -14.59
N PHE A 65 -2.85 4.78 -15.00
CA PHE A 65 -3.74 5.86 -15.44
C PHE A 65 -3.38 6.40 -16.83
N PRO A 66 -4.38 6.78 -17.64
CA PRO A 66 -4.13 7.43 -18.92
C PRO A 66 -3.52 8.82 -18.72
N SER A 67 -2.79 9.30 -19.75
CA SER A 67 -2.20 10.63 -19.74
C SER A 67 -3.27 11.71 -19.53
N GLY A 68 -3.04 12.63 -18.60
CA GLY A 68 -3.97 13.72 -18.27
C GLY A 68 -5.09 13.37 -17.30
N ALA A 69 -5.15 12.13 -16.78
CA ALA A 69 -6.09 11.79 -15.71
C ALA A 69 -5.76 12.57 -14.42
N SER A 70 -6.79 13.11 -13.76
CA SER A 70 -6.64 13.68 -12.42
C SER A 70 -6.25 12.58 -11.45
N GLN A 71 -5.17 12.82 -10.69
CA GLN A 71 -4.65 11.86 -9.73
C GLN A 71 -4.79 12.44 -8.33
N LEU A 72 -5.19 11.59 -7.39
CA LEU A 72 -5.15 11.96 -5.99
C LEU A 72 -3.70 12.14 -5.57
N SER A 73 -3.46 13.22 -4.85
CA SER A 73 -2.14 13.56 -4.35
C SER A 73 -1.73 12.65 -3.20
N LEU A 74 -2.71 12.22 -2.39
CA LEU A 74 -2.55 11.28 -1.30
C LEU A 74 -2.47 9.85 -1.82
N VAL A 75 -1.48 9.12 -1.29
CA VAL A 75 -1.32 7.69 -1.48
C VAL A 75 -1.83 7.00 -0.23
N HIS A 76 -2.81 6.12 -0.40
CA HIS A 76 -3.34 5.33 0.70
C HIS A 76 -2.43 4.12 0.95
N VAL A 77 -1.99 3.96 2.20
CA VAL A 77 -1.15 2.84 2.65
C VAL A 77 -1.98 1.99 3.61
N LEU A 78 -2.20 0.74 3.22
CA LEU A 78 -2.95 -0.23 3.99
C LEU A 78 -2.02 -1.37 4.42
N ASP A 79 -2.06 -1.74 5.69
CA ASP A 79 -1.38 -2.90 6.26
C ASP A 79 -2.40 -3.82 6.92
N LEU A 80 -2.29 -5.11 6.64
CA LEU A 80 -3.20 -6.14 7.14
C LEU A 80 -2.47 -6.99 8.18
N ALA A 81 -3.14 -7.23 9.30
CA ALA A 81 -2.70 -8.22 10.27
C ALA A 81 -2.66 -9.61 9.61
N GLU A 82 -1.94 -10.55 10.23
CA GLU A 82 -1.83 -11.93 9.76
C GLU A 82 -3.19 -12.61 9.50
N LYS A 83 -4.19 -12.28 10.32
CA LYS A 83 -5.57 -12.77 10.18
C LYS A 83 -6.54 -11.70 9.63
N GLY A 84 -6.00 -10.57 9.21
CA GLY A 84 -6.77 -9.50 8.58
C GLY A 84 -7.21 -9.90 7.18
N PHE A 85 -8.36 -9.41 6.76
CA PHE A 85 -8.93 -9.74 5.44
C PHE A 85 -9.79 -8.60 4.90
N ILE A 86 -9.96 -8.62 3.58
CA ILE A 86 -10.78 -7.67 2.84
C ILE A 86 -11.98 -8.45 2.27
N LYS A 87 -13.19 -8.07 2.66
CA LYS A 87 -14.44 -8.64 2.12
C LYS A 87 -14.67 -8.13 0.68
N PRO A 88 -15.48 -8.85 -0.13
CA PRO A 88 -15.91 -8.33 -1.43
C PRO A 88 -16.59 -6.97 -1.27
N HIS A 89 -16.02 -5.92 -1.86
CA HIS A 89 -16.53 -4.56 -1.79
C HIS A 89 -16.22 -3.82 -3.10
N VAL A 90 -16.83 -2.65 -3.27
CA VAL A 90 -16.54 -1.74 -4.38
C VAL A 90 -15.91 -0.50 -3.80
N ASP A 91 -14.67 -0.23 -4.21
CA ASP A 91 -13.97 0.99 -3.82
C ASP A 91 -14.80 2.23 -4.16
N SER A 92 -14.82 3.20 -3.25
CA SER A 92 -15.32 4.52 -3.60
C SER A 92 -14.42 5.12 -4.70
N VAL A 93 -15.01 5.94 -5.58
CA VAL A 93 -14.33 6.57 -6.74
C VAL A 93 -13.14 7.48 -6.40
N ARG A 94 -12.71 7.54 -5.12
CA ARG A 94 -11.75 8.52 -4.59
C ARG A 94 -10.53 7.89 -3.91
N VAL A 95 -10.03 6.72 -4.33
CA VAL A 95 -8.85 6.14 -3.67
C VAL A 95 -7.81 5.62 -4.68
N SER A 96 -6.54 5.95 -4.43
CA SER A 96 -5.38 5.28 -5.04
C SER A 96 -4.68 4.50 -3.94
N ILE A 97 -4.96 3.21 -3.87
CA ILE A 97 -4.46 2.30 -2.84
C ILE A 97 -3.09 1.77 -3.24
N ILE A 98 -2.13 1.87 -2.33
CA ILE A 98 -0.92 1.03 -2.33
C ILE A 98 -1.04 0.12 -1.12
N LEU A 99 -1.38 -1.13 -1.38
CA LEU A 99 -1.33 -2.18 -0.38
C LEU A 99 0.14 -2.54 -0.16
N ILE A 100 0.67 -2.22 1.03
CA ILE A 100 1.96 -2.75 1.47
C ILE A 100 1.61 -3.91 2.38
N HIS A 101 1.37 -5.08 1.78
CA HIS A 101 1.20 -6.29 2.56
C HIS A 101 2.55 -6.62 3.18
N LYS A 102 2.61 -6.64 4.52
CA LYS A 102 3.73 -7.20 5.24
C LYS A 102 3.79 -8.70 4.94
N ILE A 103 4.53 -9.12 3.92
CA ILE A 103 5.12 -10.47 3.95
C ILE A 103 6.13 -10.38 5.08
N CYS A 104 5.70 -10.75 6.28
CA CYS A 104 6.60 -10.98 7.38
C CYS A 104 7.01 -12.46 7.28
N PRO A 105 8.05 -12.85 6.52
CA PRO A 105 8.77 -14.03 6.95
C PRO A 105 9.51 -13.59 8.21
N GLY A 106 9.64 -14.47 9.19
CA GLY A 106 10.66 -14.28 10.21
C GLY A 106 11.97 -13.88 9.53
N ILE A 107 12.65 -12.89 10.11
CA ILE A 107 14.01 -12.51 9.77
C ILE A 107 14.83 -13.79 9.59
N SER A 108 15.04 -14.16 8.32
CA SER A 108 16.00 -15.17 7.87
C SER A 108 16.22 -14.97 6.38
N TRP A 109 16.95 -13.91 6.04
CA TRP A 109 17.82 -13.97 4.88
C TRP A 109 19.08 -14.73 5.31
N GLN A 110 18.98 -16.06 5.42
CA GLN A 110 20.13 -16.93 5.30
C GLN A 110 19.84 -17.95 4.19
N LYS A 111 20.86 -18.08 3.33
CA LYS A 111 20.91 -18.74 2.02
C LYS A 111 20.23 -20.08 1.93
#